data_AF-A0A7X6PDS1-F1
#
_entry.id   AF-A0A7X6PDS1-F1
#
_cell.length_a   1.000
_cell.length_b   1.000
_cell.length_c   1.000
_cell.angle_alpha   90.00
_cell.angle_beta   90.00
_cell.angle_gamma   90.00
#
_symmetry.space_group_name_H-M   'P 1'
#
loop_
_entity.id
_entity.type
_entity.pdbx_description
1 polymer ?
#
loop_
_entity_poly.entity_id
_entity_poly.type
_entity_poly.pdbx_seq_one_letter_code
_entity_poly.pdbx_strand_id
1 'polypeptide(L)'
;TDKMLERPGGTGGYLLWAESAVPVKEDLMSESGRMEYDLNEEELKEMFIVQCSRVSGDDASCLNLNYVASPPLLGVDQEEFIKKEAFSFASGIKLHEETSPWELLGNNPDPNTVYGIADQTVLQWGLQVRTGDTLVFSSENGQPLNIIIGAGLKSSVFQGYLLISKENLSLYYPSVEGGSVFLVDGRRESSGLYRNILNERLSGYGFSAISAGEKLASFFRVTNTYLNVFAVFGAFGMILGITGLGFVLLRNYNIRKREFAFLSATGYTIAGIRKLILRDQLIILTWGVISGAASGIIATLPSIRSGSEMPWSLIIIMILVVIITGTAVLSISVRRVKSRELILRLRKE
;
A
#
# COMPACT_ATOMS: atom_id res chain seq x y z
N THR A 1 3.04 4.87 -8.45
CA THR A 1 3.38 6.32 -8.46
C THR A 1 4.88 6.45 -8.56
N ASP A 2 5.41 7.49 -9.22
CA ASP A 2 6.86 7.68 -9.38
C ASP A 2 7.65 7.68 -8.07
N LYS A 3 7.00 8.06 -6.95
CA LYS A 3 7.53 7.94 -5.59
C LYS A 3 8.02 6.52 -5.22
N MET A 4 7.44 5.47 -5.81
CA MET A 4 7.87 4.09 -5.55
C MET A 4 9.26 3.81 -6.14
N LEU A 5 9.65 4.52 -7.21
CA LEU A 5 10.92 4.42 -7.93
C LEU A 5 11.97 5.42 -7.45
N GLU A 6 11.69 6.15 -6.37
CA GLU A 6 12.69 6.94 -5.67
C GLU A 6 13.59 6.01 -4.85
N ARG A 7 14.84 6.43 -4.61
CA ARG A 7 15.84 5.68 -3.82
C ARG A 7 15.31 5.24 -2.44
N PRO A 8 14.71 6.10 -1.61
CA PRO A 8 14.12 5.68 -0.33
C PRO A 8 12.79 4.92 -0.47
N GLY A 9 12.26 4.79 -1.69
CA GLY A 9 11.01 4.10 -1.99
C GLY A 9 11.12 2.58 -1.87
N GLY A 10 9.98 1.90 -1.98
CA GLY A 10 9.89 0.43 -1.81
C GLY A 10 10.63 -0.38 -2.88
N THR A 11 10.98 0.23 -4.01
CA THR A 11 11.81 -0.44 -5.04
C THR A 11 13.31 -0.17 -4.86
N GLY A 12 13.72 0.68 -3.91
CA GLY A 12 15.12 1.08 -3.74
C GLY A 12 15.67 1.92 -4.91
N GLY A 13 14.79 2.44 -5.76
CA GLY A 13 15.15 3.11 -7.00
C GLY A 13 15.53 2.16 -8.15
N TYR A 14 15.37 0.86 -8.00
CA TYR A 14 15.57 -0.11 -9.08
C TYR A 14 14.36 -0.15 -10.02
N LEU A 15 14.63 -0.33 -11.32
CA LEU A 15 13.60 -0.29 -12.37
C LEU A 15 12.93 -1.64 -12.54
N LEU A 16 13.71 -2.72 -12.47
CA LEU A 16 13.22 -4.08 -12.66
C LEU A 16 13.56 -4.96 -11.46
N TRP A 17 12.64 -5.89 -11.20
CA TRP A 17 12.85 -7.05 -10.36
C TRP A 17 12.87 -8.27 -11.27
N ALA A 18 13.88 -9.12 -11.14
CA ALA A 18 13.93 -10.36 -11.89
C ALA A 18 14.22 -11.55 -10.98
N GLU A 19 13.71 -12.71 -11.38
CA GLU A 19 13.98 -14.00 -10.75
C GLU A 19 14.44 -14.99 -11.82
N SER A 20 15.34 -15.89 -11.47
CA SER A 20 15.71 -17.04 -12.30
C SER A 20 15.32 -18.35 -11.63
N ALA A 21 14.94 -19.32 -12.46
CA ALA A 21 14.63 -20.67 -12.01
C ALA A 21 15.91 -21.45 -11.68
N VAL A 22 16.97 -21.21 -12.45
CA VAL A 22 18.32 -21.74 -12.23
C VAL A 22 19.25 -20.59 -11.82
N PRO A 23 20.05 -20.73 -10.75
CA PRO A 23 21.00 -19.69 -10.36
C PRO A 23 22.00 -19.35 -11.48
N VAL A 24 22.20 -18.05 -11.71
CA VAL A 24 23.22 -17.55 -12.63
C VAL A 24 24.52 -17.40 -11.82
N LYS A 25 25.49 -18.28 -12.08
CA LYS A 25 26.74 -18.38 -11.31
C LYS A 25 27.65 -17.17 -11.48
N GLU A 26 27.83 -16.75 -12.71
CA GLU A 26 28.69 -15.65 -13.07
C GLU A 26 28.08 -14.30 -12.69
N ASP A 27 28.94 -13.36 -12.32
CA ASP A 27 28.54 -11.99 -12.02
C ASP A 27 28.27 -11.24 -13.32
N LEU A 28 27.01 -10.90 -13.58
CA LEU A 28 26.52 -10.17 -14.74
C LEU A 28 27.11 -8.76 -14.88
N MET A 29 27.70 -8.21 -13.82
CA MET A 29 28.39 -6.93 -13.85
C MET A 29 29.91 -7.05 -14.01
N SER A 30 30.47 -8.26 -13.89
CA SER A 30 31.89 -8.52 -14.17
C SER A 30 32.18 -8.48 -15.68
N GLU A 31 33.44 -8.22 -16.06
CA GLU A 31 33.83 -8.20 -17.47
C GLU A 31 33.58 -9.55 -18.16
N SER A 32 33.91 -10.67 -17.49
CA SER A 32 33.66 -12.02 -17.99
C SER A 32 32.17 -12.31 -18.14
N GLY A 33 31.36 -12.00 -17.12
CA GLY A 33 29.92 -12.23 -17.18
C GLY A 33 29.24 -11.37 -18.23
N ARG A 34 29.64 -10.09 -18.38
CA ARG A 34 29.12 -9.24 -19.46
C ARG A 34 29.48 -9.76 -20.85
N MET A 35 30.64 -10.38 -21.03
CA MET A 35 30.99 -11.00 -22.32
C MET A 35 30.24 -12.32 -22.55
N GLU A 36 30.14 -13.18 -21.53
CA GLU A 36 29.49 -14.50 -21.64
C GLU A 36 28.01 -14.39 -21.99
N TYR A 37 27.31 -13.44 -21.36
CA TYR A 37 25.88 -13.21 -21.61
C TYR A 37 25.61 -12.06 -22.59
N ASP A 38 26.62 -11.61 -23.35
CA ASP A 38 26.47 -10.58 -24.40
C ASP A 38 25.86 -9.26 -23.85
N LEU A 39 26.20 -8.84 -22.63
CA LEU A 39 25.70 -7.64 -21.95
C LEU A 39 26.65 -6.42 -22.06
N ASN A 40 27.61 -6.47 -22.99
CA ASN A 40 28.68 -5.49 -23.21
C ASN A 40 28.33 -4.43 -24.27
N GLU A 41 27.12 -4.44 -24.82
CA GLU A 41 26.65 -3.45 -25.81
C GLU A 41 26.55 -2.03 -25.23
N GLU A 42 26.78 -1.01 -26.07
CA GLU A 42 26.70 0.41 -25.66
C GLU A 42 25.32 0.79 -25.11
N GLU A 43 24.24 0.16 -25.57
CA GLU A 43 22.88 0.40 -25.09
C GLU A 43 22.66 -0.04 -23.63
N LEU A 44 23.45 -1.01 -23.17
CA LEU A 44 23.43 -1.60 -21.83
C LEU A 44 24.50 -1.01 -20.91
N LYS A 45 25.29 -0.04 -21.38
CA LYS A 45 26.42 0.51 -20.62
C LYS A 45 26.03 1.12 -19.28
N GLU A 46 24.87 1.76 -19.22
CA GLU A 46 24.29 2.36 -18.01
C GLU A 46 23.46 1.37 -17.17
N MET A 47 23.31 0.12 -17.62
CA MET A 47 22.60 -0.91 -16.87
C MET A 47 23.46 -1.39 -15.70
N PHE A 48 22.86 -1.46 -14.52
CA PHE A 48 23.48 -1.97 -13.31
C PHE A 48 22.61 -3.04 -12.69
N ILE A 49 23.19 -4.17 -12.28
CA ILE A 49 22.47 -5.33 -11.74
C ILE A 49 23.06 -5.67 -10.38
N VAL A 50 22.20 -5.73 -9.36
CA VAL A 50 22.54 -6.38 -8.09
C VAL A 50 22.04 -7.81 -8.13
N GLN A 51 22.97 -8.75 -8.00
CA GLN A 51 22.69 -10.18 -7.92
C GLN A 51 22.58 -10.64 -6.48
N CYS A 52 21.48 -11.29 -6.16
CA CYS A 52 21.21 -11.84 -4.84
C CYS A 52 21.04 -13.36 -4.90
N SER A 53 21.78 -14.05 -4.03
CA SER A 53 21.69 -15.50 -3.86
C SER A 53 20.48 -15.83 -2.98
N ARG A 54 19.77 -16.92 -3.27
CA ARG A 54 18.55 -17.30 -2.57
C ARG A 54 18.67 -18.70 -1.99
N VAL A 55 18.47 -18.83 -0.69
CA VAL A 55 18.20 -20.11 -0.03
C VAL A 55 16.68 -20.31 -0.02
N SER A 56 16.23 -21.50 -0.43
CA SER A 56 14.80 -21.82 -0.45
C SER A 56 14.22 -21.86 0.97
N GLY A 57 12.97 -21.45 1.11
CA GLY A 57 12.22 -21.46 2.36
C GLY A 57 10.73 -21.27 2.09
N ASP A 58 9.92 -21.20 3.15
CA ASP A 58 8.48 -21.02 3.04
C ASP A 58 8.13 -19.54 2.83
N ASP A 59 7.31 -19.20 1.83
CA ASP A 59 7.00 -17.80 1.49
C ASP A 59 6.39 -17.04 2.67
N ALA A 60 7.13 -16.06 3.22
CA ALA A 60 6.66 -15.22 4.33
C ALA A 60 5.97 -13.91 3.88
N SER A 61 5.60 -13.80 2.60
CA SER A 61 4.89 -12.62 2.10
C SER A 61 3.53 -12.48 2.80
N CYS A 62 3.00 -11.26 2.85
CA CYS A 62 1.66 -11.01 3.42
C CYS A 62 0.52 -11.70 2.65
N LEU A 63 0.82 -12.35 1.52
CA LEU A 63 -0.13 -13.14 0.75
C LEU A 63 -0.26 -14.58 1.29
N ASN A 64 0.72 -15.06 2.05
CA ASN A 64 0.64 -16.36 2.70
C ASN A 64 -0.16 -16.26 4.00
N LEU A 65 -1.20 -17.10 4.12
CA LEU A 65 -2.07 -17.16 5.29
C LEU A 65 -1.57 -18.13 6.36
N ASN A 66 -0.57 -18.96 6.04
CA ASN A 66 0.00 -19.92 6.97
C ASN A 66 1.11 -19.27 7.82
N TYR A 67 1.31 -19.80 9.02
CA TYR A 67 2.47 -19.43 9.83
C TYR A 67 3.76 -19.91 9.17
N VAL A 68 4.76 -19.05 9.09
CA VAL A 68 6.06 -19.33 8.48
C VAL A 68 7.14 -19.28 9.54
N ALA A 69 7.81 -20.42 9.77
CA ALA A 69 8.93 -20.51 10.69
C ALA A 69 10.27 -20.14 10.04
N SER A 70 10.43 -20.39 8.74
CA SER A 70 11.71 -20.23 8.04
C SER A 70 11.48 -19.60 6.65
N PRO A 71 11.44 -18.25 6.56
CA PRO A 71 11.38 -17.57 5.28
C PRO A 71 12.60 -17.86 4.40
N PRO A 72 12.50 -17.74 3.07
CA PRO A 72 13.65 -17.73 2.18
C PRO A 72 14.68 -16.70 2.61
N LEU A 73 15.96 -17.12 2.63
CA LEU A 73 17.07 -16.21 2.89
C LEU A 73 17.55 -15.61 1.57
N LEU A 74 17.82 -14.31 1.58
CA LEU A 74 18.39 -13.61 0.44
C LEU A 74 19.71 -12.96 0.82
N GLY A 75 20.77 -13.34 0.12
CA GLY A 75 22.11 -12.79 0.28
C GLY A 75 22.22 -11.51 -0.52
N VAL A 76 22.36 -10.39 0.16
CA VAL A 76 22.40 -9.07 -0.47
C VAL A 76 23.76 -8.42 -0.29
N ASP A 77 24.16 -7.64 -1.30
CA ASP A 77 25.30 -6.74 -1.21
C ASP A 77 24.86 -5.44 -0.52
N GLN A 78 25.18 -5.34 0.77
CA GLN A 78 24.81 -4.19 1.58
C GLN A 78 25.53 -2.91 1.13
N GLU A 79 26.74 -3.00 0.57
CA GLU A 79 27.52 -1.83 0.20
C GLU A 79 26.85 -1.09 -0.96
N GLU A 80 26.31 -1.84 -1.92
CA GLU A 80 25.57 -1.26 -3.04
C GLU A 80 24.28 -0.56 -2.59
N PHE A 81 23.58 -1.10 -1.60
CA PHE A 81 22.39 -0.44 -1.03
C PHE A 81 22.75 0.81 -0.22
N ILE A 82 23.87 0.81 0.49
CA ILE A 82 24.37 1.98 1.22
C ILE A 82 24.78 3.08 0.24
N LYS A 83 25.62 2.78 -0.76
CA LYS A 83 26.10 3.75 -1.77
C LYS A 83 24.95 4.43 -2.50
N LYS A 84 23.88 3.68 -2.77
CA LYS A 84 22.70 4.17 -3.49
C LYS A 84 21.66 4.84 -2.61
N GLU A 85 21.84 4.82 -1.28
CA GLU A 85 20.83 5.25 -0.30
C GLU A 85 19.48 4.57 -0.56
N ALA A 86 19.55 3.27 -0.89
CA ALA A 86 18.40 2.51 -1.33
C ALA A 86 17.56 2.05 -0.13
N PHE A 87 16.23 2.13 -0.33
CA PHE A 87 15.18 1.77 0.60
C PHE A 87 15.16 2.66 1.87
N SER A 88 14.06 2.56 2.61
CA SER A 88 13.91 3.25 3.89
C SER A 88 13.43 2.29 4.95
N PHE A 89 13.74 2.61 6.22
CA PHE A 89 13.49 1.73 7.36
C PHE A 89 12.30 2.25 8.18
N ALA A 90 11.51 1.31 8.71
CA ALA A 90 10.43 1.56 9.65
C ALA A 90 10.88 1.38 11.11
N SER A 91 11.81 0.46 11.35
CA SER A 91 12.42 0.21 12.66
C SER A 91 13.84 -0.31 12.51
N GLY A 92 14.67 -0.16 13.54
CA GLY A 92 16.03 -0.70 13.58
C GLY A 92 16.59 -0.73 15.00
N ILE A 93 17.47 -1.67 15.27
CA ILE A 93 18.27 -1.71 16.51
C ILE A 93 19.29 -0.57 16.44
N LYS A 94 19.38 0.23 17.51
CA LYS A 94 20.42 1.24 17.66
C LYS A 94 21.63 0.62 18.34
N LEU A 95 22.61 0.17 17.55
CA LEU A 95 23.92 -0.25 18.08
C LEU A 95 24.86 0.95 18.28
N HIS A 96 24.80 1.95 17.38
CA HIS A 96 25.46 3.27 17.49
C HIS A 96 24.56 4.36 16.86
N GLU A 97 24.72 5.64 17.26
CA GLU A 97 23.77 6.71 16.92
C GLU A 97 23.74 7.14 15.43
N GLU A 98 24.71 6.74 14.60
CA GLU A 98 24.85 7.25 13.22
C GLU A 98 25.04 6.18 12.12
N THR A 99 24.83 4.90 12.41
CA THR A 99 25.14 3.82 11.46
C THR A 99 23.92 3.45 10.61
N SER A 100 24.08 3.34 9.28
CA SER A 100 23.00 2.86 8.39
C SER A 100 22.57 1.45 8.80
N PRO A 101 21.27 1.12 8.88
CA PRO A 101 20.84 -0.23 9.27
C PRO A 101 21.38 -1.33 8.36
N TRP A 102 21.73 -1.00 7.11
CA TRP A 102 22.39 -1.93 6.17
C TRP A 102 23.76 -2.39 6.67
N GLU A 103 24.50 -1.57 7.40
CA GLU A 103 25.84 -1.91 7.93
C GLU A 103 25.76 -3.01 9.00
N LEU A 104 24.59 -3.23 9.60
CA LEU A 104 24.38 -4.33 10.53
C LEU A 104 24.64 -5.69 9.90
N LEU A 105 24.27 -5.87 8.63
CA LEU A 105 24.41 -7.16 7.94
C LEU A 105 25.88 -7.61 7.80
N GLY A 106 26.83 -6.66 7.87
CA GLY A 106 28.27 -6.93 7.75
C GLY A 106 28.94 -7.25 9.08
N ASN A 107 28.22 -7.07 10.19
CA ASN A 107 28.72 -7.36 11.52
C ASN A 107 28.16 -8.70 12.01
N ASN A 108 29.01 -9.52 12.64
CA ASN A 108 28.59 -10.77 13.26
C ASN A 108 28.80 -10.67 14.77
N PRO A 109 27.74 -10.67 15.59
CA PRO A 109 27.87 -10.45 17.03
C PRO A 109 28.51 -11.63 17.76
N ASP A 110 28.28 -12.86 17.29
CA ASP A 110 28.76 -14.10 17.89
C ASP A 110 29.01 -15.17 16.82
N PRO A 111 29.76 -16.25 17.12
CA PRO A 111 29.83 -17.42 16.24
C PRO A 111 28.43 -17.97 15.93
N ASN A 112 28.19 -18.36 14.67
CA ASN A 112 26.89 -18.84 14.20
C ASN A 112 25.73 -17.87 14.44
N THR A 113 26.02 -16.58 14.60
CA THR A 113 25.01 -15.54 14.77
C THR A 113 25.28 -14.38 13.82
N VAL A 114 24.26 -13.99 13.06
CA VAL A 114 24.33 -12.93 12.05
C VAL A 114 23.13 -11.99 12.20
N TYR A 115 23.22 -10.79 11.66
CA TYR A 115 22.05 -9.92 11.55
C TYR A 115 21.25 -10.21 10.28
N GLY A 116 19.93 -10.02 10.38
CA GLY A 116 19.01 -10.09 9.27
C GLY A 116 18.08 -8.87 9.21
N ILE A 117 17.62 -8.54 8.00
CA ILE A 117 16.69 -7.44 7.73
C ILE A 117 15.52 -8.00 6.92
N ALA A 118 14.29 -7.61 7.25
CA ALA A 118 13.12 -7.98 6.46
C ALA A 118 12.14 -6.82 6.35
N ASP A 119 11.12 -6.96 5.51
CA ASP A 119 10.04 -5.98 5.44
C ASP A 119 9.28 -5.90 6.78
N GLN A 120 8.94 -4.69 7.23
CA GLN A 120 8.25 -4.44 8.49
C GLN A 120 6.93 -5.22 8.59
N THR A 121 6.21 -5.33 7.47
CA THR A 121 4.93 -6.04 7.44
C THR A 121 5.13 -7.55 7.55
N VAL A 122 6.22 -8.08 7.00
CA VAL A 122 6.62 -9.49 7.14
C VAL A 122 7.01 -9.80 8.58
N LEU A 123 7.82 -8.94 9.21
CA LEU A 123 8.19 -9.08 10.63
C LEU A 123 6.95 -9.11 11.52
N GLN A 124 6.04 -8.14 11.34
CA GLN A 124 4.87 -7.98 12.20
C GLN A 124 3.81 -9.07 12.01
N TRP A 125 3.50 -9.44 10.76
CA TRP A 125 2.34 -10.27 10.45
C TRP A 125 2.70 -11.70 10.01
N GLY A 126 3.78 -11.86 9.24
CA GLY A 126 4.22 -13.17 8.75
C GLY A 126 4.99 -13.96 9.80
N LEU A 127 6.05 -13.35 10.34
CA LEU A 127 6.97 -13.98 11.31
C LEU A 127 6.55 -13.73 12.77
N GLN A 128 5.77 -12.67 13.02
CA GLN A 128 5.34 -12.24 14.36
C GLN A 128 6.51 -11.97 15.33
N VAL A 129 7.60 -11.41 14.81
CA VAL A 129 8.80 -11.04 15.56
C VAL A 129 9.05 -9.53 15.49
N ARG A 130 9.90 -9.03 16.39
CA ARG A 130 10.30 -7.63 16.48
C ARG A 130 11.79 -7.48 16.21
N THR A 131 12.22 -6.26 15.91
CA THR A 131 13.65 -5.94 15.88
C THR A 131 14.29 -6.25 17.23
N GLY A 132 15.39 -6.99 17.23
CA GLY A 132 16.07 -7.51 18.42
C GLY A 132 15.76 -8.98 18.72
N ASP A 133 14.68 -9.54 18.16
CA ASP A 133 14.39 -10.97 18.30
C ASP A 133 15.32 -11.80 17.39
N THR A 134 15.47 -13.08 17.73
CA THR A 134 16.34 -14.03 17.01
C THR A 134 15.52 -15.15 16.39
N LEU A 135 15.74 -15.38 15.09
CA LEU A 135 15.24 -16.55 14.38
C LEU A 135 16.33 -17.61 14.29
N VAL A 136 15.97 -18.88 14.42
CA VAL A 136 16.93 -20.00 14.33
C VAL A 136 16.70 -20.73 13.02
N PHE A 137 17.73 -20.76 12.19
CA PHE A 137 17.79 -21.49 10.93
C PHE A 137 18.74 -22.68 11.07
N SER A 138 18.63 -23.65 10.17
CA SER A 138 19.62 -24.71 10.03
C SER A 138 20.51 -24.39 8.83
N SER A 139 21.81 -24.19 9.08
CA SER A 139 22.79 -24.06 8.00
C SER A 139 22.94 -25.37 7.24
N GLU A 140 23.58 -25.33 6.08
CA GLU A 140 23.71 -26.50 5.20
C GLU A 140 24.43 -27.69 5.86
N ASN A 141 25.38 -27.41 6.75
CA ASN A 141 26.10 -28.42 7.53
C ASN A 141 25.32 -28.91 8.78
N GLY A 142 24.07 -28.50 8.95
CA GLY A 142 23.19 -28.89 10.07
C GLY A 142 23.42 -28.14 11.38
N GLN A 143 24.31 -27.13 11.41
CA GLN A 143 24.48 -26.29 12.59
C GLN A 143 23.32 -25.30 12.74
N PRO A 144 22.96 -24.89 13.98
CA PRO A 144 22.01 -23.81 14.18
C PRO A 144 22.67 -22.48 13.80
N LEU A 145 22.01 -21.72 12.91
CA LEU A 145 22.34 -20.36 12.53
C LEU A 145 21.32 -19.40 13.17
N ASN A 146 21.78 -18.56 14.07
CA ASN A 146 20.95 -17.54 14.72
C ASN A 146 20.94 -16.27 13.88
N ILE A 147 19.77 -15.79 13.49
CA ILE A 147 19.60 -14.55 12.74
C ILE A 147 18.87 -13.53 13.62
N ILE A 148 19.58 -12.52 14.10
CA ILE A 148 19.02 -11.43 14.89
C ILE A 148 18.38 -10.42 13.95
N ILE A 149 17.12 -10.07 14.17
CA ILE A 149 16.40 -9.09 13.35
C ILE A 149 16.93 -7.69 13.65
N GLY A 150 17.84 -7.20 12.82
CA GLY A 150 18.50 -5.90 12.97
C GLY A 150 17.60 -4.72 12.60
N ALA A 151 16.79 -4.86 11.55
CA ALA A 151 15.92 -3.77 11.08
C ALA A 151 14.71 -4.26 10.27
N GLY A 152 13.71 -3.38 10.18
CA GLY A 152 12.50 -3.55 9.39
C GLY A 152 12.44 -2.53 8.26
N LEU A 153 12.44 -2.98 7.00
CA LEU A 153 12.25 -2.10 5.83
C LEU A 153 10.81 -1.59 5.77
N LYS A 154 10.60 -0.35 5.34
CA LYS A 154 9.28 0.07 4.84
C LYS A 154 8.91 -0.78 3.62
N SER A 155 7.62 -0.83 3.30
CA SER A 155 7.06 -1.67 2.24
C SER A 155 7.94 -1.73 0.99
N SER A 156 8.53 -2.90 0.75
CA SER A 156 9.61 -3.10 -0.22
C SER A 156 9.33 -4.27 -1.16
N VAL A 157 10.10 -4.33 -2.26
CA VAL A 157 10.08 -5.47 -3.20
C VAL A 157 10.55 -6.78 -2.58
N PHE A 158 11.19 -6.72 -1.40
CA PHE A 158 11.71 -7.87 -0.66
C PHE A 158 10.68 -8.54 0.26
N GLN A 159 9.38 -8.20 0.17
CA GLN A 159 8.36 -8.91 0.94
C GLN A 159 8.40 -10.42 0.64
N GLY A 160 8.46 -11.21 1.71
CA GLY A 160 8.64 -12.67 1.66
C GLY A 160 10.07 -13.16 1.88
N TYR A 161 11.07 -12.27 1.93
CA TYR A 161 12.47 -12.62 2.14
C TYR A 161 13.02 -12.10 3.48
N LEU A 162 13.94 -12.87 4.07
CA LEU A 162 14.83 -12.41 5.12
C LEU A 162 16.21 -12.15 4.52
N LEU A 163 16.65 -10.90 4.55
CA LEU A 163 17.90 -10.44 3.96
C LEU A 163 19.05 -10.66 4.95
N ILE A 164 20.13 -11.27 4.48
CA ILE A 164 21.42 -11.38 5.19
C ILE A 164 22.54 -10.94 4.25
N SER A 165 23.74 -10.67 4.76
CA SER A 165 24.86 -10.34 3.88
C SER A 165 25.20 -11.51 2.94
N LYS A 166 25.61 -11.17 1.72
CA LYS A 166 26.04 -12.13 0.70
C LYS A 166 27.17 -13.04 1.21
N GLU A 167 28.09 -12.48 1.99
CA GLU A 167 29.24 -13.18 2.57
C GLU A 167 28.77 -14.21 3.60
N ASN A 168 27.86 -13.83 4.50
CA ASN A 168 27.31 -14.74 5.50
C ASN A 168 26.47 -15.85 4.84
N LEU A 169 25.67 -15.54 3.82
CA LEU A 169 24.91 -16.57 3.10
C LEU A 169 25.86 -17.61 2.48
N SER A 170 26.91 -17.15 1.80
CA SER A 170 27.90 -18.02 1.17
C SER A 170 28.67 -18.88 2.18
N LEU A 171 28.91 -18.35 3.39
CA LEU A 171 29.58 -19.06 4.47
C LEU A 171 28.72 -20.21 5.05
N TYR A 172 27.42 -19.97 5.27
CA TYR A 172 26.53 -20.95 5.90
C TYR A 172 25.79 -21.86 4.90
N TYR A 173 25.72 -21.48 3.63
CA TYR A 173 25.05 -22.20 2.55
C TYR A 173 25.93 -22.25 1.26
N PRO A 174 27.11 -22.87 1.31
CA PRO A 174 28.07 -22.87 0.21
C PRO A 174 27.56 -23.55 -1.08
N SER A 175 26.56 -24.43 -1.02
CA SER A 175 25.94 -25.03 -2.22
C SER A 175 25.13 -24.04 -3.05
N VAL A 176 24.71 -22.92 -2.46
CA VAL A 176 23.95 -21.88 -3.16
C VAL A 176 24.94 -20.97 -3.90
N GLU A 177 25.40 -21.46 -5.06
CA GLU A 177 26.24 -20.68 -5.96
C GLU A 177 25.39 -19.84 -6.92
N GLY A 178 25.76 -18.57 -7.11
CA GLY A 178 25.15 -17.67 -8.07
C GLY A 178 23.93 -16.90 -7.56
N GLY A 179 23.42 -16.02 -8.41
CA GLY A 179 22.24 -15.19 -8.16
C GLY A 179 20.96 -15.84 -8.68
N SER A 180 19.87 -15.76 -7.90
CA SER A 180 18.53 -16.18 -8.33
C SER A 180 17.52 -15.03 -8.34
N VAL A 181 17.88 -13.92 -7.71
CA VAL A 181 17.08 -12.70 -7.64
C VAL A 181 17.95 -11.54 -8.08
N PHE A 182 17.39 -10.65 -8.88
CA PHE A 182 18.14 -9.58 -9.52
C PHE A 182 17.36 -8.27 -9.41
N LEU A 183 18.07 -7.22 -9.02
CA LEU A 183 17.56 -5.85 -9.07
C LEU A 183 18.30 -5.11 -10.18
N VAL A 184 17.58 -4.59 -11.16
CA VAL A 184 18.17 -3.91 -12.32
C VAL A 184 17.86 -2.43 -12.27
N ASP A 185 18.89 -1.61 -12.46
CA ASP A 185 18.81 -0.16 -12.60
C ASP A 185 19.49 0.33 -13.88
N GLY A 186 19.27 1.59 -14.22
CA GLY A 186 19.90 2.28 -15.35
C GLY A 186 19.01 3.43 -15.84
N ARG A 187 18.97 3.64 -17.16
CA ARG A 187 18.08 4.66 -17.74
C ARG A 187 16.63 4.23 -17.68
N ARG A 188 15.77 5.07 -17.09
CA ARG A 188 14.31 4.83 -17.00
C ARG A 188 13.68 4.56 -18.37
N GLU A 189 14.08 5.30 -19.39
CA GLU A 189 13.58 5.16 -20.77
C GLU A 189 13.96 3.81 -21.39
N SER A 190 15.10 3.25 -20.98
CA SER A 190 15.61 1.96 -21.45
C SER A 190 15.11 0.76 -20.62
N SER A 191 14.25 0.95 -19.61
CA SER A 191 13.76 -0.13 -18.76
C SER A 191 13.10 -1.27 -19.55
N GLY A 192 12.33 -0.94 -20.59
CA GLY A 192 11.71 -1.94 -21.47
C GLY A 192 12.74 -2.71 -22.31
N LEU A 193 13.79 -2.03 -22.76
CA LEU A 193 14.91 -2.64 -23.48
C LEU A 193 15.67 -3.62 -22.58
N TYR A 194 16.07 -3.19 -21.38
CA TYR A 194 16.76 -4.04 -20.41
C TYR A 194 15.95 -5.29 -20.08
N ARG A 195 14.64 -5.14 -19.84
CA ARG A 195 13.76 -6.27 -19.55
C ARG A 195 13.74 -7.28 -20.69
N ASN A 196 13.59 -6.82 -21.93
CA ASN A 196 13.48 -7.71 -23.08
C ASN A 196 14.80 -8.45 -23.33
N ILE A 197 15.93 -7.73 -23.31
CA ILE A 197 17.26 -8.31 -23.51
C ILE A 197 17.57 -9.36 -22.43
N LEU A 198 17.35 -9.03 -21.15
CA LEU A 198 17.63 -9.97 -20.07
C LEU A 198 16.74 -11.22 -20.17
N ASN A 199 15.44 -11.07 -20.47
CA ASN A 199 14.54 -12.22 -20.66
C ASN A 199 14.94 -13.10 -21.85
N GLU A 200 15.42 -12.50 -22.94
CA GLU A 200 15.84 -13.23 -24.13
C GLU A 200 17.16 -13.97 -23.90
N ARG A 201 18.21 -13.24 -23.49
CA ARG A 201 19.57 -13.75 -23.33
C ARG A 201 19.70 -14.74 -22.17
N LEU A 202 18.94 -14.54 -21.08
CA LEU A 202 18.95 -15.44 -19.92
C LEU A 202 17.75 -16.40 -19.90
N SER A 203 17.02 -16.54 -21.01
CA SER A 203 15.86 -17.46 -21.12
C SER A 203 16.21 -18.90 -20.71
N GLY A 204 17.43 -19.36 -20.99
CA GLY A 204 17.93 -20.69 -20.60
C GLY A 204 17.97 -20.93 -19.09
N TYR A 205 18.03 -19.87 -18.27
CA TYR A 205 17.99 -19.94 -16.81
C TYR A 205 16.57 -19.82 -16.24
N GLY A 206 15.54 -19.76 -17.10
CA GLY A 206 14.17 -19.44 -16.71
C GLY A 206 14.06 -18.03 -16.13
N PHE A 207 14.84 -17.08 -16.68
CA PHE A 207 14.89 -15.71 -16.21
C PHE A 207 13.59 -14.97 -16.54
N SER A 208 13.07 -14.23 -15.56
CA SER A 208 11.84 -13.45 -15.69
C SER A 208 11.99 -12.10 -15.00
N ALA A 209 12.19 -11.06 -15.80
CA ALA A 209 12.21 -9.66 -15.39
C ALA A 209 10.83 -9.02 -15.55
N ILE A 210 10.38 -8.38 -14.48
CA ILE A 210 9.18 -7.55 -14.42
C ILE A 210 9.54 -6.16 -13.86
N SER A 211 8.63 -5.19 -13.98
CA SER A 211 8.86 -3.89 -13.35
C SER A 211 8.94 -4.05 -11.82
N ALA A 212 9.92 -3.41 -11.19
CA ALA A 212 10.03 -3.39 -9.72
C ALA A 212 8.78 -2.74 -9.09
N GLY A 213 8.22 -1.73 -9.75
CA GLY A 213 6.96 -1.11 -9.34
C GLY A 213 5.77 -2.07 -9.45
N GLU A 214 5.74 -2.91 -10.49
CA GLU A 214 4.72 -3.95 -10.64
C GLU A 214 4.87 -5.05 -9.59
N LYS A 215 6.10 -5.52 -9.31
CA LYS A 215 6.39 -6.45 -8.20
C LYS A 215 5.91 -5.88 -6.88
N LEU A 216 6.26 -4.63 -6.56
CA LEU A 216 5.81 -3.98 -5.32
C LEU A 216 4.28 -3.84 -5.27
N ALA A 217 3.64 -3.39 -6.35
CA ALA A 217 2.19 -3.26 -6.43
C ALA A 217 1.47 -4.61 -6.29
N SER A 218 2.13 -5.70 -6.70
CA SER A 218 1.57 -7.05 -6.64
C SER A 218 1.27 -7.48 -5.20
N PHE A 219 2.08 -7.07 -4.23
CA PHE A 219 1.88 -7.35 -2.81
C PHE A 219 0.68 -6.61 -2.21
N PHE A 220 0.33 -5.45 -2.77
CA PHE A 220 -0.82 -4.66 -2.34
C PHE A 220 -2.13 -5.10 -3.00
N ARG A 221 -2.13 -6.09 -3.90
CA ARG A 221 -3.37 -6.51 -4.60
C ARG A 221 -4.46 -6.98 -3.65
N VAL A 222 -4.11 -7.77 -2.63
CA VAL A 222 -5.08 -8.26 -1.64
C VAL A 222 -5.60 -7.10 -0.79
N THR A 223 -4.71 -6.27 -0.26
CA THR A 223 -5.08 -5.09 0.54
C THR A 223 -5.98 -4.13 -0.24
N ASN A 224 -5.65 -3.85 -1.50
CA ASN A 224 -6.45 -2.98 -2.36
C ASN A 224 -7.82 -3.58 -2.68
N THR A 225 -7.90 -4.90 -2.88
CA THR A 225 -9.19 -5.59 -3.09
C THR A 225 -10.07 -5.46 -1.85
N TYR A 226 -9.49 -5.64 -0.66
CA TYR A 226 -10.18 -5.46 0.61
C TYR A 226 -10.67 -4.02 0.82
N LEU A 227 -9.82 -3.02 0.56
CA LEU A 227 -10.21 -1.61 0.60
C LEU A 227 -11.33 -1.30 -0.40
N ASN A 228 -11.30 -1.89 -1.59
CA ASN A 228 -12.36 -1.72 -2.58
C ASN A 228 -13.70 -2.29 -2.09
N VAL A 229 -13.71 -3.46 -1.44
CA VAL A 229 -14.94 -4.04 -0.86
C VAL A 229 -15.54 -3.08 0.18
N PHE A 230 -14.71 -2.52 1.08
CA PHE A 230 -15.20 -1.52 2.03
C PHE A 230 -15.62 -0.20 1.40
N ALA A 231 -14.94 0.25 0.36
CA ALA A 231 -15.35 1.44 -0.38
C ALA A 231 -16.73 1.24 -1.02
N VAL A 232 -16.99 0.06 -1.58
CA VAL A 232 -18.30 -0.32 -2.12
C VAL A 232 -19.36 -0.36 -1.01
N PHE A 233 -19.07 -0.95 0.16
CA PHE A 233 -20.00 -0.88 1.29
C PHE A 233 -20.23 0.54 1.81
N GLY A 234 -19.20 1.38 1.80
CA GLY A 234 -19.32 2.81 2.11
C GLY A 234 -20.24 3.53 1.12
N ALA A 235 -20.13 3.22 -0.18
CA ALA A 235 -21.02 3.74 -1.21
C ALA A 235 -22.47 3.29 -1.00
N PHE A 236 -22.70 2.01 -0.67
CA PHE A 236 -24.04 1.52 -0.30
C PHE A 236 -24.59 2.23 0.94
N GLY A 237 -23.76 2.43 1.97
CA GLY A 237 -24.12 3.20 3.16
C GLY A 237 -24.53 4.63 2.82
N MET A 238 -23.81 5.29 1.90
CA MET A 238 -24.15 6.63 1.43
C MET A 238 -25.50 6.65 0.68
N ILE A 239 -25.74 5.69 -0.22
CA ILE A 239 -27.02 5.57 -0.95
C ILE A 239 -28.19 5.37 0.02
N LEU A 240 -28.03 4.48 1.00
CA LEU A 240 -29.02 4.25 2.05
C LEU A 240 -29.24 5.51 2.89
N GLY A 241 -28.17 6.24 3.22
CA GLY A 241 -28.25 7.52 3.93
C GLY A 241 -29.04 8.58 3.17
N ILE A 242 -28.75 8.77 1.87
CA ILE A 242 -29.49 9.71 1.00
C ILE A 242 -30.96 9.31 0.87
N THR A 243 -31.22 8.00 0.74
CA THR A 243 -32.59 7.46 0.66
C THR A 243 -33.34 7.69 1.98
N GLY A 244 -32.70 7.44 3.12
CA GLY A 244 -33.24 7.68 4.46
C GLY A 244 -33.57 9.15 4.69
N LEU A 245 -32.70 10.08 4.26
CA LEU A 245 -32.98 11.52 4.26
C LEU A 245 -34.25 11.81 3.44
N GLY A 246 -34.37 11.23 2.25
CA GLY A 246 -35.59 11.28 1.43
C GLY A 246 -36.86 10.86 2.18
N PHE A 247 -36.81 9.76 2.92
CA PHE A 247 -37.94 9.29 3.74
C PHE A 247 -38.29 10.25 4.87
N VAL A 248 -37.28 10.73 5.62
CA VAL A 248 -37.47 11.70 6.70
C VAL A 248 -38.12 12.98 6.17
N LEU A 249 -37.72 13.44 4.99
CA LEU A 249 -38.30 14.60 4.32
C LEU A 249 -39.78 14.41 3.98
N LEU A 250 -40.11 13.29 3.34
CA LEU A 250 -41.49 12.98 2.99
C LEU A 250 -42.37 12.88 4.25
N ARG A 251 -41.84 12.28 5.31
CA ARG A 251 -42.51 12.17 6.60
C ARG A 251 -42.72 13.55 7.25
N ASN A 252 -41.67 14.37 7.34
CA ASN A 252 -41.74 15.72 7.91
C ASN A 252 -42.71 16.62 7.13
N TYR A 253 -42.68 16.54 5.80
CA TYR A 253 -43.63 17.24 4.96
C TYR A 253 -45.06 16.79 5.26
N ASN A 254 -45.32 15.47 5.27
CA ASN A 254 -46.64 14.90 5.54
C ASN A 254 -47.23 15.34 6.89
N ILE A 255 -46.42 15.36 7.94
CA ILE A 255 -46.85 15.78 9.29
C ILE A 255 -47.19 17.27 9.32
N ARG A 256 -46.36 18.11 8.68
CA ARG A 256 -46.51 19.58 8.70
C ARG A 256 -47.41 20.14 7.60
N LYS A 257 -48.09 19.28 6.82
CA LYS A 257 -48.97 19.70 5.72
C LYS A 257 -50.05 20.69 6.15
N ARG A 258 -50.63 20.52 7.35
CA ARG A 258 -51.68 21.41 7.89
C ARG A 258 -51.15 22.83 8.15
N GLU A 259 -49.92 22.95 8.68
CA GLU A 259 -49.26 24.24 8.89
C GLU A 259 -49.03 24.98 7.56
N PHE A 260 -48.56 24.28 6.53
CA PHE A 260 -48.34 24.88 5.21
C PHE A 260 -49.64 25.32 4.54
N ALA A 261 -50.72 24.58 4.76
CA ALA A 261 -52.05 24.93 4.26
C ALA A 261 -52.58 26.20 4.95
N PHE A 262 -52.40 26.32 6.27
CA PHE A 262 -52.72 27.53 7.04
C PHE A 262 -51.90 28.74 6.58
N LEU A 263 -50.58 28.59 6.42
CA LEU A 263 -49.70 29.66 5.89
C LEU A 263 -50.16 30.12 4.50
N SER A 264 -50.54 29.17 3.63
CA SER A 264 -51.07 29.51 2.31
C SER A 264 -52.41 30.26 2.39
N ALA A 265 -53.25 29.97 3.38
CA ALA A 265 -54.53 30.64 3.57
C ALA A 265 -54.39 32.06 4.15
N THR A 266 -53.34 32.32 4.94
CA THR A 266 -53.03 33.64 5.51
C THR A 266 -52.21 34.55 4.58
N GLY A 267 -51.97 34.13 3.33
CA GLY A 267 -51.35 34.96 2.30
C GLY A 267 -49.87 34.71 2.03
N TYR A 268 -49.25 33.67 2.62
CA TYR A 268 -47.88 33.31 2.25
C TYR A 268 -47.80 32.80 0.81
N THR A 269 -46.80 33.28 0.07
CA THR A 269 -46.51 32.77 -1.28
C THR A 269 -45.93 31.37 -1.22
N ILE A 270 -46.21 30.55 -2.25
CA ILE A 270 -45.67 29.19 -2.40
C ILE A 270 -44.14 29.21 -2.38
N ALA A 271 -43.52 30.26 -2.95
CA ALA A 271 -42.08 30.45 -2.92
C ALA A 271 -41.55 30.65 -1.49
N GLY A 272 -42.27 31.42 -0.66
CA GLY A 272 -41.94 31.60 0.76
C GLY A 272 -42.01 30.29 1.55
N ILE A 273 -43.07 29.50 1.35
CA ILE A 273 -43.24 28.19 1.99
C ILE A 273 -42.13 27.23 1.56
N ARG A 274 -41.80 27.17 0.26
CA ARG A 274 -40.69 26.35 -0.25
C ARG A 274 -39.33 26.75 0.34
N LYS A 275 -39.06 28.05 0.47
CA LYS A 275 -37.82 28.57 1.07
C LYS A 275 -37.72 28.19 2.55
N LEU A 276 -38.83 28.25 3.29
CA LEU A 276 -38.89 27.84 4.69
C LEU A 276 -38.59 26.35 4.85
N ILE A 277 -39.25 25.50 4.05
CA ILE A 277 -39.01 24.05 4.06
C ILE A 277 -37.54 23.75 3.71
N LEU A 278 -36.99 24.37 2.67
CA LEU A 278 -35.59 24.15 2.29
C LEU A 278 -34.63 24.56 3.40
N ARG A 279 -34.85 25.69 4.08
CA ARG A 279 -33.97 26.15 5.16
C ARG A 279 -33.96 25.17 6.33
N ASP A 280 -35.13 24.71 6.76
CA ASP A 280 -35.24 23.76 7.88
C ASP A 280 -34.48 22.45 7.58
N GLN A 281 -34.60 21.95 6.36
CA GLN A 281 -33.94 20.70 5.97
C GLN A 281 -32.45 20.87 5.72
N LEU A 282 -32.01 22.04 5.26
CA LEU A 282 -30.60 22.34 5.08
C LEU A 282 -29.87 22.46 6.43
N ILE A 283 -30.54 22.95 7.47
CA ILE A 283 -30.03 22.94 8.85
C ILE A 283 -29.82 21.50 9.33
N ILE A 284 -30.81 20.61 9.14
CA ILE A 284 -30.69 19.19 9.52
C ILE A 284 -29.56 18.51 8.74
N LEU A 285 -29.47 18.73 7.43
CA LEU A 285 -28.39 18.19 6.60
C LEU A 285 -27.01 18.66 7.11
N THR A 286 -26.87 19.95 7.39
CA THR A 286 -25.60 20.55 7.86
C THR A 286 -25.19 19.93 9.20
N TRP A 287 -26.10 19.86 10.17
CA TRP A 287 -25.81 19.25 11.47
C TRP A 287 -25.51 17.76 11.36
N GLY A 288 -26.19 17.03 10.46
CA GLY A 288 -25.89 15.62 10.20
C GLY A 288 -24.50 15.40 9.60
N VAL A 289 -24.08 16.28 8.68
CA VAL A 289 -22.72 16.24 8.12
C VAL A 289 -21.67 16.58 9.17
N ILE A 290 -21.91 17.60 10.00
CA ILE A 290 -20.98 17.99 11.09
C ILE A 290 -20.81 16.85 12.09
N SER A 291 -21.91 16.27 12.58
CA SER A 291 -21.85 15.19 13.57
C SER A 291 -21.22 13.92 12.99
N GLY A 292 -21.52 13.58 11.73
CA GLY A 292 -20.90 12.45 11.03
C GLY A 292 -19.41 12.65 10.79
N ALA A 293 -18.99 13.84 10.35
CA ALA A 293 -17.57 14.17 10.16
C ALA A 293 -16.80 14.14 11.48
N ALA A 294 -17.36 14.70 12.56
CA ALA A 294 -16.76 14.66 13.88
C ALA A 294 -16.60 13.22 14.38
N SER A 295 -17.64 12.38 14.23
CA SER A 295 -17.58 10.95 14.57
C SER A 295 -16.51 10.21 13.77
N GLY A 296 -16.40 10.46 12.46
CA GLY A 296 -15.38 9.87 11.60
C GLY A 296 -13.95 10.26 12.00
N ILE A 297 -13.72 11.53 12.35
CA ILE A 297 -12.42 12.01 12.83
C ILE A 297 -12.05 11.33 14.15
N ILE A 298 -12.99 11.23 15.09
CA ILE A 298 -12.74 10.57 16.39
C ILE A 298 -12.41 9.09 16.20
N ALA A 299 -13.16 8.39 15.34
CA ALA A 299 -12.94 6.97 15.06
C ALA A 299 -11.58 6.70 14.40
N THR A 300 -11.09 7.62 13.59
CA THR A 300 -9.82 7.48 12.85
C THR A 300 -8.61 8.09 13.57
N LEU A 301 -8.83 8.74 14.72
CA LEU A 301 -7.80 9.42 15.50
C LEU A 301 -6.58 8.53 15.85
N PRO A 302 -6.73 7.25 16.25
CA PRO A 302 -5.58 6.39 16.53
C PRO A 302 -4.68 6.17 15.30
N SER A 303 -5.28 6.04 14.11
CA SER A 303 -4.54 5.87 12.85
C SER A 303 -3.75 7.13 12.48
N ILE A 304 -4.33 8.32 12.69
CA ILE A 304 -3.64 9.59 12.44
C ILE A 304 -2.41 9.70 13.34
N ARG A 305 -2.53 9.31 14.61
CA ARG A 305 -1.42 9.34 15.57
C ARG A 305 -0.30 8.37 15.22
N SER A 306 -0.59 7.26 14.55
CA SER A 306 0.42 6.31 14.08
C SER A 306 1.09 6.72 12.75
N GLY A 307 0.85 7.95 12.26
CA GLY A 307 1.55 8.52 11.11
C GLY A 307 1.00 8.14 9.74
N SER A 308 -0.26 7.67 9.66
CA SER A 308 -0.89 7.39 8.37
C SER A 308 -1.17 8.68 7.59
N GLU A 309 -0.70 8.78 6.34
CA GLU A 309 -1.06 9.88 5.44
C GLU A 309 -2.57 9.81 5.12
N MET A 310 -3.33 10.78 5.62
CA MET A 310 -4.76 10.86 5.33
C MET A 310 -5.02 11.59 4.01
N PRO A 311 -5.86 11.04 3.11
CA PRO A 311 -6.25 11.70 1.87
C PRO A 311 -7.32 12.78 2.16
N TRP A 312 -6.92 13.86 2.81
CA TRP A 312 -7.81 14.97 3.20
C TRP A 312 -8.60 15.55 2.03
N SER A 313 -7.96 15.64 0.85
CA SER A 313 -8.61 16.11 -0.38
C SER A 313 -9.81 15.25 -0.77
N LEU A 314 -9.65 13.92 -0.73
CA LEU A 314 -10.71 12.97 -1.07
C LEU A 314 -11.87 13.04 -0.06
N ILE A 315 -11.56 13.15 1.24
CA ILE A 315 -12.56 13.28 2.30
C ILE A 315 -13.38 14.57 2.12
N ILE A 316 -12.71 15.70 1.86
CA ILE A 316 -13.38 16.99 1.61
C ILE A 316 -14.27 16.90 0.36
N ILE A 317 -13.78 16.28 -0.72
CA ILE A 317 -14.56 16.07 -1.94
C ILE A 317 -15.79 15.20 -1.65
N MET A 318 -15.65 14.10 -0.91
CA MET A 318 -16.78 13.25 -0.54
C MET A 318 -17.84 14.01 0.27
N ILE A 319 -17.43 14.81 1.26
CA ILE A 319 -18.34 15.63 2.06
C ILE A 319 -19.07 16.65 1.16
N LEU A 320 -18.35 17.33 0.27
CA LEU A 320 -18.96 18.25 -0.69
C LEU A 320 -19.97 17.55 -1.60
N VAL A 321 -19.64 16.36 -2.11
CA VAL A 321 -20.56 15.55 -2.93
C VAL A 321 -21.83 15.21 -2.16
N VAL A 322 -21.72 14.82 -0.88
CA VAL A 322 -22.89 14.55 -0.03
C VAL A 322 -23.76 15.80 0.17
N ILE A 323 -23.14 16.96 0.44
CA ILE A 323 -23.88 18.21 0.62
C ILE A 323 -24.58 18.63 -0.68
N ILE A 324 -23.88 18.56 -1.82
CA ILE A 324 -24.42 18.94 -3.13
C ILE A 324 -25.57 18.01 -3.53
N THR A 325 -25.36 16.70 -3.45
CA THR A 325 -26.39 15.70 -3.80
C THR A 325 -27.59 15.79 -2.86
N GLY A 326 -27.36 15.90 -1.55
CA GLY A 326 -28.42 16.11 -0.56
C GLY A 326 -29.22 17.38 -0.84
N THR A 327 -28.56 18.50 -1.08
CA THR A 327 -29.21 19.79 -1.41
C THR A 327 -29.98 19.73 -2.73
N ALA A 328 -29.45 19.02 -3.74
CA ALA A 328 -30.13 18.81 -5.01
C ALA A 328 -31.43 17.99 -4.82
N VAL A 329 -31.36 16.88 -4.10
CA VAL A 329 -32.52 16.03 -3.78
C VAL A 329 -33.57 16.82 -2.98
N LEU A 330 -33.14 17.61 -2.00
CA LEU A 330 -34.00 18.52 -1.24
C LEU A 330 -34.72 19.52 -2.15
N SER A 331 -33.96 20.19 -3.01
CA SER A 331 -34.48 21.19 -3.95
C SER A 331 -35.49 20.60 -4.93
N ILE A 332 -35.22 19.41 -5.48
CA ILE A 332 -36.12 18.71 -6.38
C ILE A 332 -37.40 18.29 -5.63
N SER A 333 -37.28 17.77 -4.41
CA SER A 333 -38.41 17.31 -3.61
C SER A 333 -39.36 18.47 -3.24
N VAL A 334 -38.80 19.62 -2.84
CA VAL A 334 -39.60 20.80 -2.47
C VAL A 334 -40.26 21.45 -3.70
N ARG A 335 -39.60 21.44 -4.87
CA ARG A 335 -40.21 21.93 -6.13
C ARG A 335 -41.48 21.17 -6.51
N ARG A 336 -41.61 19.89 -6.13
CA ARG A 336 -42.81 19.07 -6.40
C ARG A 336 -44.03 19.49 -5.57
N VAL A 337 -43.88 20.28 -4.52
CA VAL A 337 -45.00 20.81 -3.71
C VAL A 337 -45.79 21.83 -4.53
N LYS A 338 -47.04 21.51 -4.91
CA LYS A 338 -47.96 22.38 -5.66
C LYS A 338 -49.07 22.93 -4.76
N SER A 339 -49.48 24.19 -4.96
CA SER A 339 -50.54 24.86 -4.18
C SER A 339 -51.91 24.21 -4.31
N ARG A 340 -52.25 23.70 -5.50
CA ARG A 340 -53.56 23.09 -5.77
C ARG A 340 -53.85 21.90 -4.85
N GLU A 341 -52.85 21.08 -4.51
CA GLU A 341 -53.02 19.94 -3.59
C GLU A 341 -53.13 20.35 -2.11
N LEU A 342 -52.51 21.45 -1.71
CA LEU A 342 -52.56 21.95 -0.34
C LEU A 342 -53.95 22.53 -0.01
N ILE A 343 -54.54 23.28 -0.94
CA ILE A 343 -55.87 23.92 -0.75
C ILE A 343 -57.01 22.92 -0.93
N LEU A 344 -56.94 21.99 -1.91
CA LEU A 344 -57.98 20.96 -2.11
C LEU A 344 -58.13 20.01 -0.91
N ARG A 345 -57.09 19.85 -0.09
CA ARG A 345 -57.11 18.93 1.06
C ARG A 345 -57.58 19.57 2.37
N LEU A 346 -57.51 20.89 2.49
CA LEU A 346 -58.20 21.65 3.55
C LEU A 346 -59.73 21.52 3.45
N ARG A 347 -60.24 21.21 2.25
CA ARG A 347 -61.67 21.07 1.93
C ARG A 347 -62.18 19.62 1.98
N LYS A 348 -61.30 18.65 2.22
CA LYS A 348 -61.63 17.21 2.23
C LYS A 348 -61.83 16.64 3.63
N GLU A 349 -61.76 17.49 4.64
CA GLU A 349 -62.37 17.35 5.98
C GLU A 349 -63.39 18.49 6.14
#